data_AF-D2Y2E2-F1
#
_entry.id   AF-D2Y2E2-F1
#
_cell.length_a   1.000
_cell.length_b   1.000
_cell.length_c   1.000
_cell.angle_alpha   90.00
_cell.angle_beta   90.00
_cell.angle_gamma   90.00
#
_symmetry.space_group_name_H-M   'P 1'
#
loop_
_entity.id
_entity.type
_entity.pdbx_description
1 polymer ?
#
loop_
_entity_poly.entity_id
_entity_poly.type
_entity_poly.pdbx_seq_one_letter_code
_entity_poly.pdbx_strand_id
1 'polypeptide(L)'
;MKVVLLVCLVWMMAMMELVSCECWSQADCSDGHCCAGSSFSKNCRPYGGDGEQCEPRNKYEVYSTGCPCEENLMCSVINRCQSA
;
A
#
# COMPACT_ATOMS: atom_id res chain seq x y z
N MET A 1 -1.49 -24.60 29.83
CA MET A 1 -2.59 -24.48 28.84
C MET A 1 -3.18 -23.07 28.72
N LYS A 2 -3.54 -22.38 29.82
CA LYS A 2 -4.06 -20.98 29.78
C LYS A 2 -3.11 -19.99 29.09
N VAL A 3 -1.82 -20.03 29.40
CA VAL A 3 -0.82 -19.13 28.80
C VAL A 3 -0.68 -19.35 27.29
N VAL A 4 -0.69 -20.61 26.84
CA VAL A 4 -0.62 -20.95 25.40
C VAL A 4 -1.83 -20.40 24.64
N LEU A 5 -3.03 -20.50 25.23
CA LEU A 5 -4.25 -19.90 24.67
C LEU A 5 -4.15 -18.38 24.55
N LEU A 6 -3.60 -17.69 25.56
CA LEU A 6 -3.40 -16.24 25.52
C LEU A 6 -2.41 -15.83 24.43
N VAL A 7 -1.30 -16.54 24.28
CA VAL A 7 -0.30 -16.27 23.22
C VAL A 7 -0.90 -16.45 21.83
N CYS A 8 -1.67 -17.51 21.60
CA CYS A 8 -2.36 -17.72 20.32
C CYS A 8 -3.36 -16.59 20.00
N LEU A 9 -4.11 -16.10 20.99
CA LEU A 9 -5.05 -14.99 20.79
C LEU A 9 -4.33 -13.68 20.42
N VAL A 10 -3.24 -13.34 21.12
CA VAL A 10 -2.43 -12.15 20.80
C VAL A 10 -1.87 -12.24 19.39
N TRP A 11 -1.38 -13.42 18.99
CA TRP A 11 -0.82 -13.63 17.65
C TRP A 11 -1.89 -13.52 16.55
N MET A 12 -3.09 -14.07 16.75
CA MET A 12 -4.20 -13.94 15.81
C MET A 12 -4.66 -12.48 15.63
N MET A 13 -4.70 -11.70 16.73
CA MET A 13 -5.02 -10.28 16.65
C MET A 13 -3.98 -9.50 15.85
N ALA A 14 -2.68 -9.81 16.05
CA ALA A 14 -1.60 -9.19 15.28
C ALA A 14 -1.65 -9.52 13.77
N MET A 15 -2.22 -10.68 13.40
CA MET A 15 -2.34 -11.07 11.99
C MET A 15 -3.57 -10.48 11.28
N MET A 16 -4.61 -10.06 12.00
CA MET A 16 -5.81 -9.48 11.38
C MET A 16 -5.55 -8.12 10.70
N GLU A 17 -4.46 -7.43 11.02
CA GLU A 17 -4.15 -6.13 10.40
C GLU A 17 -3.66 -6.25 8.94
N LEU A 18 -3.48 -7.46 8.41
CA LEU A 18 -3.03 -7.71 7.04
C LEU A 18 -4.16 -7.88 6.02
N VAL A 19 -5.40 -7.46 6.34
CA VAL A 19 -6.49 -7.45 5.36
C VAL A 19 -6.26 -6.28 4.41
N SER A 20 -6.02 -6.58 3.14
CA SER A 20 -6.05 -5.60 2.06
C SER A 20 -7.41 -4.90 2.06
N CYS A 21 -7.48 -3.72 2.65
CA CYS A 21 -8.70 -2.93 2.67
C CYS A 21 -9.05 -2.52 1.24
N GLU A 22 -10.26 -2.85 0.81
CA GLU A 22 -10.87 -2.21 -0.35
C GLU A 22 -10.91 -0.70 -0.10
N CYS A 23 -10.61 0.07 -1.13
CA CYS A 23 -10.57 1.53 -1.03
C CYS A 23 -11.33 2.14 -2.21
N TRP A 24 -11.97 3.28 -1.98
CA TRP A 24 -12.63 4.06 -3.02
C TRP A 24 -11.85 5.31 -3.38
N SER A 25 -11.08 5.82 -2.42
CA SER A 25 -10.26 7.01 -2.54
C SER A 25 -8.96 6.87 -1.75
N GLN A 26 -8.02 7.80 -1.99
CA GLN A 26 -6.78 7.88 -1.21
C GLN A 26 -7.02 8.07 0.28
N ALA A 27 -8.14 8.70 0.68
CA ALA A 27 -8.48 8.95 2.08
C ALA A 27 -8.82 7.68 2.87
N ASP A 28 -9.10 6.56 2.19
CA ASP A 28 -9.41 5.28 2.85
C ASP A 28 -8.13 4.51 3.26
N CYS A 29 -6.97 4.94 2.76
CA CYS A 29 -5.69 4.29 3.02
C CYS A 29 -4.90 5.03 4.09
N SER A 30 -4.21 4.27 4.94
CA SER A 30 -3.27 4.81 5.92
C SER A 30 -2.05 5.44 5.22
N ASP A 31 -1.32 6.26 5.96
CA ASP A 31 -0.06 6.82 5.49
C ASP A 31 0.90 5.72 5.00
N GLY A 32 1.72 6.06 4.00
CA GLY A 32 2.60 5.09 3.34
C GLY A 32 1.90 4.18 2.31
N HIS A 33 0.59 4.32 2.11
CA HIS A 33 -0.18 3.53 1.15
C HIS A 33 -0.93 4.41 0.15
N CYS A 34 -1.28 3.83 -0.99
CA CYS A 34 -2.14 4.45 -1.99
C CYS A 34 -3.29 3.54 -2.39
N CYS A 35 -4.40 4.15 -2.81
CA CYS A 35 -5.53 3.41 -3.35
C CYS A 35 -5.31 3.10 -4.83
N ALA A 36 -4.92 1.85 -5.15
CA ALA A 36 -4.56 1.44 -6.50
C ALA A 36 -5.31 0.19 -6.97
N GLY A 37 -5.57 0.13 -8.28
CA GLY A 37 -6.18 -1.01 -8.94
C GLY A 37 -7.28 -0.61 -9.91
N SER A 38 -7.93 -1.62 -10.49
CA SER A 38 -9.05 -1.43 -11.41
C SER A 38 -10.23 -0.77 -10.69
N SER A 39 -11.09 -0.05 -11.41
CA SER A 39 -12.20 0.72 -10.83
C SER A 39 -13.14 -0.07 -9.90
N PHE A 40 -13.21 -1.39 -10.05
CA PHE A 40 -14.08 -2.26 -9.26
C PHE A 40 -13.30 -3.18 -8.29
N SER A 41 -11.98 -3.01 -8.18
CA SER A 41 -11.12 -3.82 -7.31
C SER A 41 -9.89 -3.05 -6.81
N LYS A 42 -10.10 -1.80 -6.38
CA LYS A 42 -9.06 -0.97 -5.77
C LYS A 42 -8.80 -1.42 -4.35
N ASN A 43 -7.52 -1.48 -3.98
CA ASN A 43 -7.09 -1.82 -2.64
C ASN A 43 -5.96 -0.87 -2.22
N CYS A 44 -5.82 -0.67 -0.92
CA CYS A 44 -4.66 0.03 -0.38
C CYS A 44 -3.40 -0.81 -0.62
N ARG A 45 -2.42 -0.23 -1.31
CA ARG A 45 -1.11 -0.83 -1.59
C ARG A 45 -0.02 0.08 -1.06
N PRO A 46 1.13 -0.46 -0.62
CA PRO A 46 2.23 0.38 -0.16
C PRO A 46 2.75 1.27 -1.30
N TYR A 47 3.32 2.42 -0.93
CA TYR A 47 4.16 3.18 -1.85
C TYR A 47 5.37 2.34 -2.29
N GLY A 48 5.84 2.59 -3.52
CA GLY A 48 6.93 1.83 -4.10
C GLY A 48 8.29 2.18 -3.50
N GLY A 49 9.04 1.15 -3.11
CA GLY A 49 10.44 1.26 -2.71
C GLY A 49 11.39 1.31 -3.91
N ASP A 50 12.69 1.46 -3.65
CA ASP A 50 13.73 1.55 -4.70
C ASP A 50 13.68 0.35 -5.68
N GLY A 51 13.67 0.65 -6.99
CA GLY A 51 13.55 -0.33 -8.07
C GLY A 51 12.16 -0.91 -8.31
N GLU A 52 11.18 -0.63 -7.45
CA GLU A 52 9.82 -1.15 -7.61
C GLU A 52 9.05 -0.43 -8.72
N GLN A 53 8.01 -1.09 -9.23
CA GLN A 53 7.12 -0.49 -10.20
C GLN A 53 6.33 0.65 -9.55
N CYS A 54 6.24 1.79 -10.23
CA CYS A 54 5.51 2.95 -9.73
C CYS A 54 4.62 3.58 -10.79
N GLU A 55 3.69 4.39 -10.31
CA GLU A 55 2.93 5.34 -11.12
C GLU A 55 3.22 6.76 -10.62
N PRO A 56 3.50 7.74 -11.51
CA PRO A 56 3.75 9.11 -11.08
C PRO A 56 2.58 9.69 -10.28
N ARG A 57 2.90 10.48 -9.23
CA ARG A 57 1.88 11.21 -8.47
C ARG A 57 1.07 12.08 -9.44
N ASN A 58 -0.25 11.96 -9.38
CA ASN A 58 -1.16 12.72 -10.22
C ASN A 58 -2.14 13.53 -9.36
N LYS A 59 -2.67 14.60 -9.95
CA LYS A 59 -3.55 15.56 -9.25
C LYS A 59 -4.83 14.94 -8.68
N TYR A 60 -5.27 13.81 -9.25
CA TYR A 60 -6.53 13.17 -8.88
C TYR A 60 -6.33 12.02 -7.88
N GLU A 61 -5.09 11.67 -7.55
CA GLU A 61 -4.73 10.54 -6.69
C GLU A 61 -5.39 9.22 -7.11
N VAL A 62 -5.58 9.05 -8.42
CA VAL A 62 -6.14 7.83 -9.00
C VAL A 62 -5.00 7.00 -9.55
N TYR A 63 -4.80 5.81 -8.99
CA TYR A 63 -3.74 4.90 -9.41
C TYR A 63 -4.35 3.59 -9.94
N SER A 64 -3.67 3.00 -10.92
CA SER A 64 -4.12 1.74 -11.55
C SER A 64 -3.02 0.70 -11.55
N THR A 65 -1.84 1.05 -12.05
CA THR A 65 -0.77 0.08 -12.33
C THR A 65 0.11 -0.14 -11.10
N GLY A 66 0.38 0.94 -10.36
CA GLY A 66 1.21 0.93 -9.16
C GLY A 66 0.95 2.17 -8.33
N CYS A 67 1.52 2.18 -7.12
CA CYS A 67 1.49 3.36 -6.29
C CYS A 67 2.64 4.32 -6.63
N PRO A 68 2.56 5.59 -6.19
CA PRO A 68 3.73 6.45 -6.12
C PRO A 68 4.86 5.83 -5.32
N CYS A 69 6.07 6.32 -5.56
CA CYS A 69 7.21 5.96 -4.72
C CYS A 69 7.10 6.55 -3.32
N GLU A 70 7.79 5.90 -2.38
CA GLU A 70 8.02 6.44 -1.03
C GLU A 70 8.62 7.84 -1.07
N GLU A 71 8.56 8.54 0.06
CA GLU A 71 9.18 9.85 0.18
C GLU A 71 10.68 9.78 -0.14
N ASN A 72 11.19 10.81 -0.83
CA ASN A 72 12.57 10.92 -1.33
C ASN A 72 12.95 10.07 -2.56
N LEU A 73 12.02 9.27 -3.08
CA LEU A 73 12.19 8.59 -4.35
C LEU A 73 11.38 9.30 -5.45
N MET A 74 11.89 9.26 -6.68
CA MET A 74 11.14 9.68 -7.86
C MET A 74 10.70 8.47 -8.69
N CYS A 75 9.55 8.58 -9.33
CA CYS A 75 9.12 7.62 -10.34
C CYS A 75 9.75 8.00 -11.69
N SER A 76 10.72 7.20 -12.15
CA SER A 76 11.43 7.44 -13.40
C SER A 76 10.56 7.24 -14.64
N VAL A 77 11.05 7.66 -15.80
CA VAL A 77 10.37 7.50 -17.10
C VAL A 77 10.14 6.04 -17.51
N ILE A 78 10.85 5.10 -16.89
CA ILE A 78 10.64 3.65 -17.07
C ILE A 78 9.67 3.06 -16.03
N ASN A 79 8.96 3.92 -15.29
CA ASN A 79 8.01 3.56 -14.22
C ASN A 79 8.66 2.73 -13.11
N ARG A 80 9.87 3.12 -12.70
CA ARG A 80 10.60 2.54 -11.58
C ARG A 80 10.98 3.59 -10.56
N CYS A 81 10.84 3.26 -9.29
CA CYS A 81 11.32 4.11 -8.22
C CYS A 81 12.85 4.10 -8.17
N GLN A 82 13.42 5.26 -7.93
CA GLN A 82 14.86 5.45 -7.76
C GLN A 82 15.10 6.73 -6.96
N SER A 83 16.32 6.94 -6.49
CA SER A 83 16.73 8.20 -5.86
C SER A 83 16.34 9.40 -6.74
N ALA A 84 15.68 10.38 -6.13
CA ALA A 84 15.31 11.65 -6.77
C ALA A 84 16.53 12.45 -7.27
#